data_AF-C0XHF2-F1
#
_entry.id   AF-C0XHF2-F1
#
_cell.length_a   1.000
_cell.length_b   1.000
_cell.length_c   1.000
_cell.angle_alpha   90.00
_cell.angle_beta   90.00
_cell.angle_gamma   90.00
#
_symmetry.space_group_name_H-M   'P 1'
#
loop_
_entity.id
_entity.type
_entity.pdbx_description
1 polymer ?
#
loop_
_entity_poly.entity_id
_entity_poly.type
_entity_poly.pdbx_seq_one_letter_code
_entity_poly.pdbx_strand_id
1 'polypeptide(L)'
;MKTRLKPVALLLFSFISMLCLTQVVSADVLDAPDPANNISQVNAGNVLKDYTQKNLNVIDNTTPKGNMDRKYIERTIDENDPGTVESYSTTPDSTQQTTLQTKLYLPDGFNVTNYQHGNFQSVTLDDSGNMYFIESNGSDTNLGVIVKYNLADLNKLGAGSDPMIVWNAFNYFNPYTDEGVQHNQQYEDAYEQLKAPNVDLKKVKSEVQNLQSTTSKKDATKANRQKLSALENQLETDQKQIKRIKQQNPDLFKYAAVAQAAQLSPQVDIGHGQTLSFNPQNKHLYIVEDNTLTDLKTRDQNNTVLEMTTDSLKPLRQYNFKMYHGDSGNLQLHTLTFDKQGNAYWGRKNGLGYMFFYGRLDQHDVQFQAAPTYFKNRGGSPNQGVSYNPANDRLYYVTDDILTSIPTQSVRDGSFTANDIHYTAFTSKRECESLTFDQQGYGYQLMLWPAEILKSSTPLD
;
A
#
# COMPACT_ATOMS: atom_id res chain seq x y z
N MET A 1 25.56 -45.00 -41.32
CA MET A 1 25.24 -44.78 -39.88
C MET A 1 25.06 -43.29 -39.65
N LYS A 2 23.82 -42.82 -39.45
CA LYS A 2 23.50 -41.42 -39.12
C LYS A 2 23.39 -41.30 -37.59
N THR A 3 24.37 -40.68 -36.95
CA THR A 3 24.29 -40.30 -35.53
C THR A 3 23.48 -39.00 -35.41
N ARG A 4 22.24 -39.12 -34.92
CA ARG A 4 21.39 -37.99 -34.54
C ARG A 4 21.97 -37.34 -33.29
N LEU A 5 22.33 -36.06 -33.36
CA LEU A 5 22.47 -35.21 -32.17
C LEU A 5 21.08 -35.10 -31.52
N LYS A 6 20.99 -35.41 -30.22
CA LYS A 6 19.80 -35.14 -29.42
C LYS A 6 19.67 -33.63 -29.23
N PRO A 7 18.45 -33.06 -29.31
CA PRO A 7 18.25 -31.66 -28.96
C PRO A 7 18.42 -31.51 -27.45
N VAL A 8 19.32 -30.62 -27.05
CA VAL A 8 19.38 -30.12 -25.66
C VAL A 8 18.08 -29.37 -25.43
N ALA A 9 17.24 -29.92 -24.57
CA ALA A 9 16.05 -29.24 -24.09
C ALA A 9 16.49 -27.97 -23.35
N LEU A 10 16.15 -26.82 -23.92
CA LEU A 10 16.24 -25.53 -23.24
C LEU A 10 15.17 -25.55 -22.14
N LEU A 11 15.54 -26.01 -20.94
CA LEU A 11 14.72 -25.84 -19.75
C LEU A 11 14.71 -24.34 -19.42
N LEU A 12 13.65 -23.65 -19.83
CA LEU A 12 13.27 -22.36 -19.30
C LEU A 12 13.01 -22.53 -17.80
N PHE A 13 14.02 -22.26 -16.98
CA PHE A 13 13.83 -22.09 -15.56
C PHE A 13 13.28 -20.68 -15.31
N SER A 14 11.99 -20.59 -15.02
CA SER A 14 11.40 -19.43 -14.36
C SER A 14 11.98 -19.34 -12.94
N PHE A 15 13.10 -18.62 -12.80
CA PHE A 15 13.68 -18.31 -11.51
C PHE A 15 12.89 -17.16 -10.89
N ILE A 16 12.14 -17.44 -9.83
CA ILE A 16 11.88 -16.44 -8.79
C ILE A 16 13.26 -16.16 -8.19
N SER A 17 13.79 -14.96 -8.43
CA SER A 17 15.02 -14.50 -7.81
C SER A 17 14.79 -14.44 -6.30
N MET A 18 15.26 -15.47 -5.59
CA MET A 18 15.33 -15.46 -4.13
C MET A 18 16.30 -14.34 -3.75
N LEU A 19 15.77 -13.24 -3.22
CA LEU A 19 16.56 -12.29 -2.43
C LEU A 19 17.12 -13.06 -1.23
N CYS A 20 18.39 -13.43 -1.29
CA CYS A 20 19.14 -13.74 -0.08
C CYS A 20 19.45 -12.40 0.60
N LEU A 21 18.64 -12.02 1.59
CA LEU A 21 19.04 -11.01 2.56
C LEU A 21 19.77 -11.71 3.71
N THR A 22 20.99 -11.25 3.96
CA THR A 22 21.75 -11.57 5.15
C THR A 22 21.37 -10.55 6.22
N GLN A 23 20.57 -10.93 7.21
CA GLN A 23 20.52 -10.24 8.51
C GLN A 23 20.50 -11.25 9.66
N VAL A 24 20.81 -10.70 10.83
CA VAL A 24 21.40 -11.35 12.00
C VAL A 24 20.29 -11.68 12.98
N VAL A 25 20.24 -12.94 13.43
CA VAL A 25 19.43 -13.55 14.49
C VAL A 25 18.49 -12.60 15.25
N SER A 26 17.27 -12.47 14.73
CA SER A 26 16.05 -12.51 15.52
C SER A 26 15.31 -13.80 15.18
N ALA A 27 14.37 -14.23 16.01
CA ALA A 27 13.63 -15.49 15.84
C ALA A 27 12.48 -15.41 14.82
N ASP A 28 12.23 -14.25 14.20
CA ASP A 28 11.00 -14.00 13.43
C ASP A 28 11.26 -13.86 11.92
N VAL A 29 10.31 -14.29 11.09
CA VAL A 29 10.36 -14.12 9.62
C VAL A 29 10.47 -12.64 9.18
N LEU A 30 10.06 -11.71 10.05
CA LEU A 30 10.20 -10.27 9.88
C LEU A 30 10.69 -9.63 11.18
N ASP A 31 11.74 -8.81 11.07
CA ASP A 31 12.25 -8.04 12.19
C ASP A 31 11.42 -6.79 12.42
N ALA A 32 11.07 -6.53 13.69
CA ALA A 32 10.47 -5.26 14.10
C ALA A 32 11.49 -4.12 13.86
N PRO A 33 11.13 -3.08 13.09
CA PRO A 33 12.05 -2.01 12.76
C PRO A 33 12.18 -1.02 13.91
N ASP A 34 13.39 -0.47 14.09
CA ASP A 34 13.64 0.58 15.07
C ASP A 34 12.82 1.85 14.79
N PRO A 35 12.46 2.64 15.81
CA PRO A 35 11.85 3.95 15.61
C PRO A 35 12.73 4.91 14.82
N ALA A 36 12.11 5.75 14.00
CA ALA A 36 12.82 6.83 13.33
C ALA A 36 13.29 7.89 14.34
N ASN A 37 14.53 8.36 14.15
CA ASN A 37 15.14 9.40 14.98
C ASN A 37 15.71 10.53 14.10
N ASN A 38 15.76 11.75 14.63
CA ASN A 38 16.41 12.92 14.01
C ASN A 38 15.87 13.30 12.61
N ILE A 39 14.55 13.38 12.48
CA ILE A 39 13.89 13.80 11.23
C ILE A 39 14.09 15.31 11.04
N SER A 40 14.52 15.74 9.85
CA SER A 40 14.73 17.16 9.54
C SER A 40 13.41 17.93 9.58
N GLN A 41 13.41 19.14 10.13
CA GLN A 41 12.18 19.93 10.29
C GLN A 41 12.14 21.09 9.28
N VAL A 42 11.01 21.26 8.59
CA VAL A 42 10.68 22.43 7.76
C VAL A 42 9.55 23.17 8.45
N ASN A 43 9.80 24.42 8.84
CA ASN A 43 8.80 25.24 9.53
C ASN A 43 8.27 26.33 8.61
N ALA A 44 6.96 26.41 8.48
CA ALA A 44 6.28 27.50 7.79
C ALA A 44 5.26 28.16 8.74
N GLY A 45 4.92 29.41 8.44
CA GLY A 45 3.95 30.19 9.23
C GLY A 45 2.51 29.78 8.93
N ASN A 46 1.64 30.78 8.79
CA ASN A 46 0.31 30.53 8.23
C ASN A 46 0.44 30.33 6.72
N VAL A 47 0.06 29.15 6.25
CA VAL A 47 0.17 28.76 4.84
C VAL A 47 -1.16 28.83 4.11
N LEU A 48 -2.26 29.01 4.84
CA LEU A 48 -3.59 29.16 4.26
C LEU A 48 -3.83 30.61 3.86
N LYS A 49 -4.09 30.84 2.57
CA LYS A 49 -4.54 32.13 2.05
C LYS A 49 -5.95 32.43 2.55
N ASP A 50 -6.16 33.65 3.04
CA ASP A 50 -7.47 34.11 3.49
C ASP A 50 -8.53 34.02 2.40
N TYR A 51 -9.74 33.65 2.81
CA TYR A 51 -10.93 33.60 1.96
C TYR A 51 -12.18 33.97 2.75
N THR A 52 -13.18 34.51 2.04
CA THR A 52 -14.49 34.82 2.62
C THR A 52 -15.51 33.80 2.15
N GLN A 53 -16.16 33.10 3.08
CA GLN A 53 -17.15 32.06 2.74
C GLN A 53 -18.31 32.59 1.89
N LYS A 54 -18.70 33.87 2.06
CA LYS A 54 -19.74 34.53 1.23
C LYS A 54 -19.35 34.67 -0.25
N ASN A 55 -18.07 34.62 -0.56
CA ASN A 55 -17.56 34.75 -1.93
C ASN A 55 -17.35 33.38 -2.59
N LEU A 56 -17.60 32.28 -1.88
CA LEU A 56 -17.51 30.95 -2.44
C LEU A 56 -18.79 30.63 -3.21
N ASN A 57 -18.63 30.10 -4.42
CA ASN A 57 -19.74 29.61 -5.21
C ASN A 57 -20.29 28.33 -4.57
N VAL A 58 -21.61 28.28 -4.42
CA VAL A 58 -22.30 27.13 -3.82
C VAL A 58 -22.97 26.33 -4.92
N ILE A 59 -22.57 25.07 -5.07
CA ILE A 59 -23.22 24.14 -6.00
C ILE A 59 -24.32 23.38 -5.27
N ASP A 60 -25.54 23.54 -5.75
CA ASP A 60 -26.67 22.73 -5.31
C ASP A 60 -26.66 21.40 -6.06
N ASN A 61 -26.41 20.32 -5.33
CA ASN A 61 -26.21 18.99 -5.88
C ASN A 61 -27.09 17.96 -5.16
N THR A 62 -27.50 16.92 -5.87
CA THR A 62 -28.16 15.74 -5.27
C THR A 62 -27.13 14.65 -5.00
N THR A 63 -27.43 13.74 -4.08
CA THR A 63 -26.56 12.59 -3.74
C THR A 63 -27.33 11.29 -3.96
N PRO A 64 -26.67 10.20 -4.39
CA PRO A 64 -27.33 8.91 -4.55
C PRO A 64 -27.77 8.34 -3.20
N LYS A 65 -28.63 7.33 -3.24
CA LYS A 65 -28.94 6.53 -2.05
C LYS A 65 -27.78 5.59 -1.76
N GLY A 66 -27.20 5.72 -0.57
CA GLY A 66 -26.20 4.81 -0.02
C GLY A 66 -26.12 4.97 1.50
N ASN A 67 -25.04 4.49 2.13
CA ASN A 67 -24.86 4.67 3.56
C ASN A 67 -24.51 6.12 3.88
N MET A 68 -25.39 6.77 4.65
CA MET A 68 -25.22 8.15 5.10
C MET A 68 -24.90 8.22 6.60
N ASP A 69 -24.94 7.09 7.28
CA ASP A 69 -24.72 6.96 8.72
C ASP A 69 -23.28 6.53 9.00
N ARG A 70 -22.78 6.76 10.22
CA ARG A 70 -21.49 6.20 10.69
C ARG A 70 -21.57 4.70 11.05
N LYS A 71 -22.65 4.03 10.68
CA LYS A 71 -22.90 2.64 11.05
C LYS A 71 -22.50 1.75 9.90
N TYR A 72 -21.74 0.71 10.19
CA TYR A 72 -21.30 -0.29 9.23
C TYR A 72 -21.60 -1.69 9.76
N ILE A 73 -21.50 -2.66 8.85
CA ILE A 73 -21.62 -4.08 9.14
C ILE A 73 -20.23 -4.65 9.35
N GLU A 74 -19.94 -5.04 10.59
CA GLU A 74 -18.77 -5.86 10.89
C GLU A 74 -19.02 -7.32 10.50
N ARG A 75 -17.96 -7.98 10.05
CA ARG A 75 -17.99 -9.38 9.65
C ARG A 75 -16.74 -10.10 10.16
N THR A 76 -16.80 -11.43 10.16
CA THR A 76 -15.67 -12.30 10.46
C THR A 76 -15.23 -13.02 9.19
N ILE A 77 -13.92 -13.23 9.03
CA ILE A 77 -13.39 -14.10 7.98
C ILE A 77 -13.71 -15.55 8.35
N ASP A 78 -14.22 -16.33 7.39
CA ASP A 78 -14.26 -17.79 7.55
C ASP A 78 -12.92 -18.38 7.11
N GLU A 79 -12.06 -18.67 8.09
CA GLU A 79 -10.73 -19.25 7.87
C GLU A 79 -10.78 -20.64 7.20
N ASN A 80 -11.93 -21.33 7.28
CA ASN A 80 -12.13 -22.65 6.69
C ASN A 80 -12.71 -22.58 5.27
N ASP A 81 -13.22 -21.43 4.85
CA ASP A 81 -13.68 -21.15 3.47
C ASP A 81 -12.95 -19.92 2.87
N PRO A 82 -11.62 -20.00 2.69
CA PRO A 82 -10.77 -18.88 2.25
C PRO A 82 -10.95 -18.48 0.77
N GLY A 83 -11.99 -19.02 0.10
CA GLY A 83 -12.29 -18.79 -1.32
C GLY A 83 -13.35 -17.74 -1.60
N THR A 84 -13.97 -17.13 -0.57
CA THR A 84 -15.00 -16.11 -0.76
C THR A 84 -14.38 -14.76 -1.12
N VAL A 85 -14.39 -14.46 -2.41
CA VAL A 85 -14.18 -13.10 -2.91
C VAL A 85 -15.47 -12.33 -2.70
N GLU A 86 -15.43 -11.32 -1.83
CA GLU A 86 -16.56 -10.41 -1.67
C GLU A 86 -16.71 -9.54 -2.92
N SER A 87 -17.95 -9.17 -3.19
CA SER A 87 -18.30 -8.43 -4.40
C SER A 87 -19.44 -7.46 -4.09
N TYR A 88 -19.18 -6.17 -4.22
CA TYR A 88 -20.14 -5.11 -3.94
C TYR A 88 -20.42 -4.32 -5.21
N SER A 89 -21.65 -4.42 -5.70
CA SER A 89 -22.09 -3.66 -6.86
C SER A 89 -22.44 -2.22 -6.47
N THR A 90 -22.42 -1.34 -7.45
CA THR A 90 -22.99 0.00 -7.32
C THR A 90 -24.51 -0.03 -7.23
N THR A 91 -25.10 0.99 -6.61
CA THR A 91 -26.55 1.22 -6.64
C THR A 91 -26.97 1.80 -8.00
N PRO A 92 -28.25 1.63 -8.40
CA PRO A 92 -28.75 2.15 -9.67
C PRO A 92 -28.63 3.67 -9.85
N ASP A 93 -28.58 4.42 -8.74
CA ASP A 93 -28.50 5.88 -8.73
C ASP A 93 -27.06 6.40 -8.93
N SER A 94 -26.06 5.51 -9.01
CA SER A 94 -24.67 5.86 -9.26
C SER A 94 -24.47 6.38 -10.68
N THR A 95 -23.62 7.41 -10.84
CA THR A 95 -23.24 7.98 -12.14
C THR A 95 -22.57 6.96 -13.05
N GLN A 96 -21.79 6.04 -12.46
CA GLN A 96 -21.15 4.94 -13.14
C GLN A 96 -21.51 3.62 -12.45
N GLN A 97 -21.74 2.58 -13.25
CA GLN A 97 -21.97 1.23 -12.76
C GLN A 97 -20.67 0.43 -12.73
N THR A 98 -20.33 -0.13 -11.58
CA THR A 98 -19.12 -0.96 -11.39
C THR A 98 -19.30 -1.92 -10.21
N THR A 99 -18.27 -2.69 -9.91
CA THR A 99 -18.25 -3.62 -8.78
C THR A 99 -16.88 -3.55 -8.10
N LEU A 100 -16.87 -3.50 -6.77
CA LEU A 100 -15.66 -3.75 -5.97
C LEU A 100 -15.56 -5.23 -5.67
N GLN A 101 -14.43 -5.85 -5.99
CA GLN A 101 -14.15 -7.26 -5.70
C GLN A 101 -12.92 -7.41 -4.82
N THR A 102 -12.97 -8.27 -3.81
CA THR A 102 -11.83 -8.53 -2.93
C THR A 102 -10.61 -8.96 -3.75
N LYS A 103 -9.52 -8.22 -3.56
CA LYS A 103 -8.23 -8.50 -4.17
C LYS A 103 -7.26 -9.11 -3.16
N LEU A 104 -7.28 -8.62 -1.93
CA LEU A 104 -6.45 -9.08 -0.82
C LEU A 104 -7.20 -8.91 0.49
N TYR A 105 -7.18 -9.93 1.34
CA TYR A 105 -7.43 -9.75 2.77
C TYR A 105 -6.12 -9.34 3.44
N LEU A 106 -6.18 -8.31 4.28
CA LEU A 106 -5.05 -7.84 5.06
C LEU A 106 -5.05 -8.54 6.43
N PRO A 107 -3.87 -8.86 6.99
CA PRO A 107 -3.77 -9.61 8.24
C PRO A 107 -4.27 -8.80 9.44
N ASP A 108 -4.46 -9.44 10.58
CA ASP A 108 -4.79 -8.74 11.85
C ASP A 108 -3.61 -7.90 12.38
N GLY A 109 -2.48 -7.93 11.69
CA GLY A 109 -1.29 -7.15 11.95
C GLY A 109 -0.16 -7.63 11.07
N PHE A 110 0.81 -6.76 10.84
CA PHE A 110 2.05 -7.14 10.14
C PHE A 110 3.14 -7.74 11.07
N ASN A 111 2.74 -8.22 12.25
CA ASN A 111 3.60 -8.80 13.30
C ASN A 111 4.76 -7.90 13.75
N VAL A 112 4.58 -6.60 13.70
CA VAL A 112 5.60 -5.60 14.07
C VAL A 112 5.57 -5.32 15.57
N THR A 113 4.37 -5.25 16.15
CA THR A 113 4.18 -5.02 17.59
C THR A 113 2.99 -5.83 18.08
N ASN A 114 2.93 -6.11 19.38
CA ASN A 114 1.80 -6.79 20.01
C ASN A 114 0.55 -5.89 20.19
N TYR A 115 0.58 -4.65 19.69
CA TYR A 115 -0.56 -3.70 19.73
C TYR A 115 -1.38 -3.70 18.43
N GLN A 116 -0.96 -4.50 17.45
CA GLN A 116 -1.63 -4.66 16.17
C GLN A 116 -2.98 -5.37 16.33
N HIS A 117 -3.97 -4.96 15.55
CA HIS A 117 -5.35 -5.48 15.61
C HIS A 117 -6.10 -5.29 14.29
N GLY A 118 -5.39 -5.14 13.18
CA GLY A 118 -5.96 -5.14 11.83
C GLY A 118 -6.67 -3.84 11.45
N ASN A 119 -6.44 -2.78 12.22
CA ASN A 119 -7.03 -1.47 11.97
C ASN A 119 -6.17 -0.65 11.00
N PHE A 120 -6.30 -0.95 9.71
CA PHE A 120 -5.64 -0.20 8.63
C PHE A 120 -6.39 1.07 8.33
N GLN A 121 -5.69 2.21 8.37
CA GLN A 121 -6.30 3.53 8.26
C GLN A 121 -6.07 4.17 6.88
N SER A 122 -5.09 3.69 6.12
CA SER A 122 -4.88 4.21 4.76
C SER A 122 -4.10 3.26 3.86
N VAL A 123 -4.32 3.42 2.55
CA VAL A 123 -3.59 2.74 1.48
C VAL A 123 -3.23 3.74 0.39
N THR A 124 -2.05 3.58 -0.22
CA THR A 124 -1.70 4.31 -1.44
C THR A 124 -0.98 3.43 -2.46
N LEU A 125 -0.99 3.84 -3.73
CA LEU A 125 -0.29 3.19 -4.83
C LEU A 125 0.67 4.17 -5.47
N ASP A 126 1.89 3.74 -5.76
CA ASP A 126 2.78 4.49 -6.62
C ASP A 126 2.59 4.14 -8.10
N ASP A 127 3.28 4.87 -8.97
CA ASP A 127 3.25 4.66 -10.41
C ASP A 127 3.98 3.40 -10.90
N SER A 128 4.68 2.71 -10.00
CA SER A 128 5.41 1.47 -10.24
C SER A 128 4.64 0.22 -9.76
N GLY A 129 3.42 0.42 -9.25
CA GLY A 129 2.57 -0.67 -8.74
C GLY A 129 2.98 -1.17 -7.36
N ASN A 130 3.71 -0.38 -6.58
CA ASN A 130 3.91 -0.64 -5.16
C ASN A 130 2.70 -0.10 -4.37
N MET A 131 2.13 -0.96 -3.54
CA MET A 131 1.05 -0.65 -2.62
C MET A 131 1.62 -0.47 -1.22
N TYR A 132 1.17 0.57 -0.54
CA TYR A 132 1.61 0.94 0.79
C TYR A 132 0.42 0.96 1.74
N PHE A 133 0.59 0.45 2.95
CA PHE A 133 -0.43 0.39 3.99
C PHE A 133 0.04 1.12 5.24
N ILE A 134 -0.86 1.83 5.91
CA ILE A 134 -0.68 2.26 7.29
C ILE A 134 -1.61 1.44 8.17
N GLU A 135 -1.01 0.74 9.14
CA GLU A 135 -1.71 0.16 10.28
C GLU A 135 -1.58 1.09 11.47
N SER A 136 -2.68 1.38 12.16
CA SER A 136 -2.64 2.03 13.46
C SER A 136 -2.31 1.00 14.55
N ASN A 137 -1.24 1.23 15.34
CA ASN A 137 -0.94 0.40 16.52
C ASN A 137 -1.90 0.69 17.70
N GLY A 138 -3.10 1.22 17.43
CA GLY A 138 -4.13 1.51 18.43
C GLY A 138 -4.32 3.01 18.66
N SER A 139 -5.55 3.35 19.06
CA SER A 139 -6.08 4.73 19.18
C SER A 139 -5.29 5.67 20.10
N ASP A 140 -4.40 5.15 20.95
CA ASP A 140 -3.70 5.92 21.97
C ASP A 140 -2.18 6.04 21.74
N THR A 141 -1.63 5.43 20.68
CA THR A 141 -0.18 5.48 20.42
C THR A 141 0.20 6.48 19.34
N ASN A 142 -0.65 6.67 18.31
CA ASN A 142 -0.36 7.41 17.07
C ASN A 142 0.90 6.94 16.33
N LEU A 143 1.50 5.82 16.77
CA LEU A 143 2.68 5.26 16.14
C LEU A 143 2.27 4.14 15.20
N GLY A 144 3.01 3.99 14.11
CA GLY A 144 2.76 2.92 13.15
C GLY A 144 3.94 2.66 12.25
N VAL A 145 3.78 1.64 11.40
CA VAL A 145 4.74 1.27 10.37
C VAL A 145 4.03 1.27 9.02
N ILE A 146 4.74 1.73 8.00
CA ILE A 146 4.31 1.67 6.62
C ILE A 146 4.78 0.33 6.06
N VAL A 147 3.85 -0.45 5.53
CA VAL A 147 4.13 -1.72 4.87
C VAL A 147 4.01 -1.55 3.38
N LYS A 148 5.03 -1.96 2.63
CA LYS A 148 5.07 -1.87 1.17
C LYS A 148 5.12 -3.25 0.55
N TYR A 149 4.30 -3.45 -0.49
CA TYR A 149 4.38 -4.58 -1.40
C TYR A 149 4.45 -4.12 -2.85
N ASN A 150 5.29 -4.76 -3.65
CA ASN A 150 5.11 -4.69 -5.11
C ASN A 150 3.99 -5.64 -5.54
N LEU A 151 2.90 -5.12 -6.11
CA LEU A 151 1.74 -5.95 -6.47
C LEU A 151 2.06 -7.00 -7.53
N ALA A 152 2.97 -6.71 -8.47
CA ALA A 152 3.34 -7.69 -9.50
C ALA A 152 4.12 -8.85 -8.88
N ASP A 153 5.04 -8.57 -7.96
CA ASP A 153 5.78 -9.62 -7.25
C ASP A 153 4.88 -10.41 -6.31
N LEU A 154 3.97 -9.75 -5.60
CA LEU A 154 3.00 -10.42 -4.75
C LEU A 154 2.05 -11.33 -5.56
N ASN A 155 1.65 -10.93 -6.77
CA ASN A 155 0.89 -11.78 -7.68
C ASN A 155 1.70 -13.01 -8.15
N LYS A 156 3.02 -12.89 -8.37
CA LYS A 156 3.89 -14.04 -8.69
C LYS A 156 3.97 -15.03 -7.51
N LEU A 157 3.75 -14.56 -6.29
CA LEU A 157 3.70 -15.38 -5.08
C LEU A 157 2.32 -16.02 -4.84
N GLY A 158 1.27 -15.61 -5.57
CA GLY A 158 -0.05 -16.26 -5.54
C GLY A 158 -1.23 -15.34 -5.25
N ALA A 159 -1.01 -14.07 -4.91
CA ALA A 159 -2.09 -13.09 -4.64
C ALA A 159 -3.03 -12.82 -5.83
N GLY A 160 -2.69 -13.31 -7.03
CA GLY A 160 -3.57 -13.31 -8.19
C GLY A 160 -4.77 -14.25 -8.03
N SER A 161 -4.57 -15.37 -7.35
CA SER A 161 -5.52 -16.49 -7.25
C SER A 161 -5.94 -16.80 -5.82
N ASP A 162 -5.21 -16.30 -4.83
CA ASP A 162 -5.41 -16.55 -3.40
C ASP A 162 -5.48 -15.20 -2.67
N PRO A 163 -6.69 -14.61 -2.52
CA PRO A 163 -6.88 -13.32 -1.83
C PRO A 163 -6.45 -13.36 -0.35
N MET A 164 -6.45 -14.54 0.26
CA MET A 164 -6.09 -14.76 1.66
C MET A 164 -4.57 -14.90 1.88
N ILE A 165 -3.76 -14.91 0.82
CA ILE A 165 -2.35 -15.28 0.93
C ILE A 165 -1.55 -14.38 1.89
N VAL A 166 -1.85 -13.08 1.94
CA VAL A 166 -1.18 -12.14 2.84
C VAL A 166 -1.67 -12.36 4.27
N TRP A 167 -2.99 -12.42 4.48
CA TRP A 167 -3.59 -12.75 5.78
C TRP A 167 -2.98 -14.04 6.37
N ASN A 168 -2.99 -15.12 5.59
CA ASN A 168 -2.43 -16.41 5.98
C ASN A 168 -0.94 -16.31 6.30
N ALA A 169 -0.17 -15.59 5.50
CA ALA A 169 1.27 -15.52 5.69
C ALA A 169 1.65 -14.89 7.04
N PHE A 170 0.97 -13.82 7.44
CA PHE A 170 1.27 -13.14 8.71
C PHE A 170 0.70 -13.89 9.89
N ASN A 171 -0.51 -14.43 9.80
CA ASN A 171 -1.07 -15.22 10.88
C ASN A 171 -0.30 -16.53 11.11
N TYR A 172 0.23 -17.16 10.04
CA TYR A 172 1.06 -18.35 10.14
C TYR A 172 2.35 -18.10 10.94
N PHE A 173 2.95 -16.91 10.81
CA PHE A 173 4.18 -16.53 11.50
C PHE A 173 3.96 -15.55 12.66
N ASN A 174 2.74 -15.44 13.20
CA ASN A 174 2.45 -14.47 14.25
C ASN A 174 3.23 -14.80 15.54
N PRO A 175 4.26 -14.00 15.90
CA PRO A 175 5.15 -14.31 17.03
C PRO A 175 4.47 -14.14 18.38
N TYR A 176 3.25 -13.61 18.41
CA TYR A 176 2.43 -13.45 19.61
C TYR A 176 1.48 -14.63 19.84
N THR A 177 1.59 -15.69 19.04
CA THR A 177 0.83 -16.95 19.18
C THR A 177 1.77 -18.13 19.38
N ASP A 178 1.32 -19.16 20.11
CA ASP A 178 2.13 -20.37 20.34
C ASP A 178 2.44 -21.10 19.03
N GLU A 179 1.47 -21.17 18.11
CA GLU A 179 1.63 -21.76 16.78
C GLU A 179 2.63 -20.97 15.93
N GLY A 180 2.52 -19.64 15.90
CA GLY A 180 3.44 -18.81 15.13
C GLY A 180 4.87 -18.86 15.64
N VAL A 181 5.09 -18.92 16.97
CA VAL A 181 6.43 -19.17 17.54
C VAL A 181 7.00 -20.50 17.06
N GLN A 182 6.20 -21.56 17.04
CA GLN A 182 6.64 -22.86 16.52
C GLN A 182 6.98 -22.81 15.03
N HIS A 183 6.16 -22.15 14.21
CA HIS A 183 6.41 -22.01 12.78
C HIS A 183 7.65 -21.17 12.48
N ASN A 184 7.89 -20.11 13.24
CA ASN A 184 9.12 -19.33 13.16
C ASN A 184 10.36 -20.20 13.45
N GLN A 185 10.33 -20.99 14.52
CA GLN A 185 11.42 -21.93 14.81
C GLN A 185 11.61 -22.99 13.71
N GLN A 186 10.51 -23.53 13.16
CA GLN A 186 10.58 -24.48 12.05
C GLN A 186 11.18 -23.86 10.79
N TYR A 187 10.90 -22.57 10.53
CA TYR A 187 11.49 -21.83 9.43
C TYR A 187 13.00 -21.68 9.62
N GLU A 188 13.44 -21.27 10.80
CA GLU A 188 14.87 -21.15 11.13
C GLU A 188 15.60 -22.48 10.96
N ASP A 189 15.06 -23.58 11.51
CA ASP A 189 15.66 -24.91 11.38
C ASP A 189 15.77 -25.35 9.91
N ALA A 190 14.75 -25.05 9.10
CA ALA A 190 14.75 -25.36 7.68
C ALA A 190 15.71 -24.44 6.90
N TYR A 191 15.82 -23.17 7.29
CA TYR A 191 16.73 -22.21 6.69
C TYR A 191 18.19 -22.57 6.95
N GLU A 192 18.54 -22.99 8.18
CA GLU A 192 19.86 -23.51 8.51
C GLU A 192 20.25 -24.70 7.62
N GLN A 193 19.33 -25.63 7.39
CA GLN A 193 19.56 -26.78 6.49
C GLN A 193 19.76 -26.36 5.02
N LEU A 194 19.22 -25.21 4.61
CA LEU A 194 19.34 -24.68 3.26
C LEU A 194 20.63 -23.88 3.04
N LYS A 195 21.32 -23.41 4.09
CA LYS A 195 22.50 -22.54 3.95
C LYS A 195 23.62 -23.18 3.11
N ALA A 196 24.09 -24.36 3.48
CA ALA A 196 25.19 -25.03 2.77
C ALA A 196 24.83 -25.37 1.31
N PRO A 197 23.69 -26.05 1.03
CA PRO A 197 23.26 -26.32 -0.35
C PRO A 197 23.10 -25.06 -1.21
N ASN A 198 22.63 -23.93 -0.65
CA ASN A 198 22.49 -22.68 -1.40
C ASN A 198 23.86 -22.03 -1.72
N VAL A 199 24.81 -22.05 -0.78
CA VAL A 199 26.16 -21.55 -0.99
C VAL A 199 26.86 -22.38 -2.08
N ASP A 200 26.76 -23.70 -1.97
CA ASP A 200 27.34 -24.63 -2.95
C ASP A 200 26.70 -24.45 -4.32
N LEU A 201 25.36 -24.38 -4.40
CA LEU A 201 24.63 -24.13 -5.64
C LEU A 201 25.11 -22.84 -6.33
N LYS A 202 25.25 -21.74 -5.59
CA LYS A 202 25.71 -20.45 -6.15
C LYS A 202 27.12 -20.54 -6.68
N LYS A 203 28.02 -21.18 -5.93
CA LYS A 203 29.42 -21.40 -6.32
C LYS A 203 29.52 -22.28 -7.56
N VAL A 204 28.89 -23.46 -7.53
CA VAL A 204 28.89 -24.44 -8.62
C VAL A 204 28.27 -23.84 -9.88
N LYS A 205 27.17 -23.07 -9.78
CA LYS A 205 26.56 -22.39 -10.93
C LYS A 205 27.52 -21.40 -11.61
N SER A 206 28.28 -20.63 -10.83
CA SER A 206 29.31 -19.72 -11.36
C SER A 206 30.44 -20.50 -12.05
N GLU A 207 30.90 -21.60 -11.44
CA GLU A 207 31.93 -22.46 -12.04
C GLU A 207 31.45 -23.14 -13.34
N VAL A 208 30.20 -23.62 -13.37
CA VAL A 208 29.56 -24.18 -14.58
C VAL A 208 29.51 -23.13 -15.69
N GLN A 209 29.05 -21.91 -15.42
CA GLN A 209 28.99 -20.85 -16.43
C GLN A 209 30.39 -20.51 -17.01
N ASN A 210 31.38 -20.38 -16.13
CA ASN A 210 32.77 -20.12 -16.53
C ASN A 210 33.33 -21.26 -17.39
N LEU A 211 33.10 -22.52 -16.99
CA LEU A 211 33.63 -23.69 -17.67
C LEU A 211 32.88 -23.99 -18.97
N GLN A 212 31.56 -23.77 -19.03
CA GLN A 212 30.77 -23.91 -20.27
C GLN A 212 31.29 -22.97 -21.36
N SER A 213 31.63 -21.71 -21.02
CA SER A 213 32.17 -20.74 -21.97
C SER A 213 33.51 -21.17 -22.59
N THR A 214 34.33 -21.91 -21.83
CA THR A 214 35.63 -22.44 -22.27
C THR A 214 35.51 -23.79 -22.99
N THR A 215 34.55 -24.62 -22.58
CA THR A 215 34.31 -25.96 -23.15
C THR A 215 33.57 -25.89 -24.50
N SER A 216 32.92 -24.76 -24.80
CA SER A 216 32.27 -24.51 -26.11
C SER A 216 33.26 -24.20 -27.25
N LYS A 217 34.56 -24.06 -26.94
CA LYS A 217 35.61 -23.81 -27.93
C LYS A 217 36.17 -25.14 -28.48
N LYS A 218 36.66 -25.11 -29.72
CA LYS A 218 37.15 -26.30 -30.46
C LYS A 218 38.24 -27.10 -29.73
N ASP A 219 38.98 -26.46 -28.82
CA ASP A 219 40.14 -27.02 -28.11
C ASP A 219 39.82 -27.52 -26.69
N ALA A 220 38.54 -27.71 -26.36
CA ALA A 220 38.12 -28.18 -25.04
C ALA A 220 38.66 -29.58 -24.72
N THR A 221 39.54 -29.65 -23.70
CA THR A 221 40.18 -30.89 -23.25
C THR A 221 39.17 -31.87 -22.66
N LYS A 222 39.51 -33.18 -22.69
CA LYS A 222 38.70 -34.23 -22.02
C LYS A 222 38.51 -33.95 -20.52
N ALA A 223 39.53 -33.39 -19.86
CA ALA A 223 39.49 -32.99 -18.46
C ALA A 223 38.45 -31.89 -18.20
N ASN A 224 38.37 -30.87 -19.07
CA ASN A 224 37.38 -29.81 -18.95
C ASN A 224 35.94 -30.36 -19.06
N ARG A 225 35.70 -31.28 -19.99
CA ARG A 225 34.37 -31.92 -20.15
C ARG A 225 33.99 -32.78 -18.93
N GLN A 226 34.95 -33.51 -18.36
CA GLN A 226 34.73 -34.31 -17.15
C GLN A 226 34.44 -33.43 -15.93
N LYS A 227 35.20 -32.34 -15.76
CA LYS A 227 34.97 -31.37 -14.69
C LYS A 227 33.60 -30.70 -14.83
N LEU A 228 33.21 -30.31 -16.05
CA LEU A 228 31.89 -29.74 -16.31
C LEU A 228 30.77 -30.71 -15.93
N SER A 229 30.86 -31.98 -16.35
CA SER A 229 29.86 -32.99 -16.00
C SER A 229 29.79 -33.23 -14.49
N ALA A 230 30.91 -33.21 -13.78
CA ALA A 230 30.92 -33.34 -12.32
C ALA A 230 30.22 -32.15 -11.64
N LEU A 231 30.47 -30.93 -12.11
CA LEU A 231 29.81 -29.72 -11.60
C LEU A 231 28.32 -29.71 -11.91
N GLU A 232 27.90 -30.15 -13.10
CA GLU A 232 26.48 -30.28 -13.47
C GLU A 232 25.75 -31.30 -12.58
N ASN A 233 26.40 -32.44 -12.25
CA ASN A 233 25.84 -33.42 -11.31
C ASN A 233 25.74 -32.88 -9.88
N GLN A 234 26.72 -32.10 -9.43
CA GLN A 234 26.66 -31.42 -8.13
C GLN A 234 25.51 -30.41 -8.11
N LEU A 235 25.37 -29.60 -9.16
CA LEU A 235 24.27 -28.65 -9.32
C LEU A 235 22.91 -29.34 -9.21
N GLU A 236 22.72 -30.48 -9.88
CA GLU A 236 21.47 -31.26 -9.79
C GLU A 236 21.25 -31.81 -8.37
N THR A 237 22.31 -32.23 -7.68
CA THR A 237 22.25 -32.74 -6.30
C THR A 237 21.82 -31.65 -5.33
N ASP A 238 22.46 -30.48 -5.39
CA ASP A 238 22.14 -29.34 -4.53
C ASP A 238 20.69 -28.87 -4.78
N GLN A 239 20.27 -28.80 -6.06
CA GLN A 239 18.89 -28.47 -6.42
C GLN A 239 17.88 -29.47 -5.85
N LYS A 240 18.17 -30.77 -5.91
CA LYS A 240 17.31 -31.82 -5.34
C LYS A 240 17.23 -31.72 -3.82
N GLN A 241 18.34 -31.45 -3.14
CA GLN A 241 18.36 -31.28 -1.69
C GLN A 241 17.52 -30.07 -1.26
N ILE A 242 17.73 -28.91 -1.89
CA ILE A 242 16.94 -27.71 -1.65
C ILE A 242 15.45 -27.97 -1.89
N LYS A 243 15.11 -28.61 -3.01
CA LYS A 243 13.72 -28.95 -3.33
C LYS A 243 13.11 -29.89 -2.28
N ARG A 244 13.85 -30.90 -1.84
CA ARG A 244 13.39 -31.86 -0.82
C ARG A 244 13.09 -31.16 0.50
N ILE A 245 13.98 -30.28 0.98
CA ILE A 245 13.76 -29.52 2.21
C ILE A 245 12.50 -28.66 2.09
N LYS A 246 12.34 -27.93 0.97
CA LYS A 246 11.14 -27.11 0.75
C LYS A 246 9.84 -27.91 0.65
N GLN A 247 9.90 -29.11 0.08
CA GLN A 247 8.74 -29.98 -0.06
C GLN A 247 8.29 -30.64 1.25
N GLN A 248 9.12 -30.64 2.29
CA GLN A 248 8.70 -31.13 3.61
C GLN A 248 7.69 -30.19 4.26
N ASN A 249 7.81 -28.88 4.03
CA ASN A 249 6.91 -27.86 4.57
C ASN A 249 6.57 -26.81 3.48
N PRO A 250 5.73 -27.15 2.48
CA PRO A 250 5.45 -26.26 1.35
C PRO A 250 4.80 -24.93 1.79
N ASP A 251 3.88 -24.97 2.76
CA ASP A 251 3.17 -23.78 3.23
C ASP A 251 4.10 -22.83 4.01
N LEU A 252 4.99 -23.38 4.85
CA LEU A 252 6.05 -22.63 5.54
C LEU A 252 6.84 -21.75 4.56
N PHE A 253 7.32 -22.33 3.45
CA PHE A 253 8.09 -21.58 2.45
C PHE A 253 7.23 -20.67 1.56
N LYS A 254 5.98 -21.05 1.28
CA LYS A 254 5.02 -20.20 0.56
C LYS A 254 4.77 -18.92 1.35
N TYR A 255 4.40 -19.06 2.62
CA TYR A 255 4.06 -17.95 3.49
C TYR A 255 5.29 -17.12 3.88
N ALA A 256 6.45 -17.74 4.08
CA ALA A 256 7.67 -17.00 4.37
C ALA A 256 8.07 -16.11 3.17
N ALA A 257 7.92 -16.61 1.94
CA ALA A 257 8.21 -15.81 0.75
C ALA A 257 7.27 -14.61 0.61
N VAL A 258 6.01 -14.73 1.05
CA VAL A 258 5.03 -13.64 1.05
C VAL A 258 5.36 -12.61 2.13
N ALA A 259 5.58 -13.05 3.37
CA ALA A 259 5.96 -12.16 4.46
C ALA A 259 7.27 -11.39 4.15
N GLN A 260 8.30 -12.09 3.66
CA GLN A 260 9.59 -11.48 3.29
C GLN A 260 9.55 -10.59 2.05
N ALA A 261 8.48 -10.64 1.26
CA ALA A 261 8.28 -9.69 0.16
C ALA A 261 7.82 -8.32 0.66
N ALA A 262 7.38 -8.22 1.93
CA ALA A 262 7.07 -6.96 2.57
C ALA A 262 8.33 -6.14 2.82
N GLN A 263 8.26 -4.84 2.55
CA GLN A 263 9.24 -3.88 3.05
C GLN A 263 8.57 -3.02 4.12
N LEU A 264 9.23 -2.89 5.28
CA LEU A 264 8.72 -2.14 6.43
C LEU A 264 9.48 -0.82 6.60
N SER A 265 8.78 0.25 6.96
CA SER A 265 9.42 1.49 7.42
C SER A 265 9.90 1.35 8.88
N PRO A 266 10.80 2.23 9.35
CA PRO A 266 10.90 2.54 10.78
C PRO A 266 9.53 2.87 11.38
N GLN A 267 9.38 2.67 12.69
CA GLN A 267 8.20 3.17 13.40
C GLN A 267 8.21 4.71 13.40
N VAL A 268 7.09 5.32 13.01
CA VAL A 268 6.90 6.78 12.91
C VAL A 268 5.58 7.19 13.55
N ASP A 269 5.45 8.48 13.87
CA ASP A 269 4.13 9.07 14.15
C ASP A 269 3.34 9.08 12.83
N ILE A 270 2.18 8.43 12.83
CA ILE A 270 1.25 8.35 11.71
C ILE A 270 -0.04 9.13 11.97
N GLY A 271 -0.16 9.76 13.15
CA GLY A 271 -1.41 10.29 13.65
C GLY A 271 -2.48 9.22 13.81
N HIS A 272 -3.72 9.61 13.54
CA HIS A 272 -4.82 8.66 13.39
C HIS A 272 -4.65 7.76 12.16
N GLY A 273 -3.73 8.07 11.24
CA GLY A 273 -3.42 7.24 10.09
C GLY A 273 -4.31 7.46 8.86
N GLN A 274 -5.23 8.43 8.87
CA GLN A 274 -6.16 8.69 7.75
C GLN A 274 -5.45 9.04 6.42
N THR A 275 -4.21 9.51 6.48
CA THR A 275 -3.48 9.96 5.30
C THR A 275 -2.20 9.18 5.07
N LEU A 276 -2.17 8.49 3.94
CA LEU A 276 -0.96 8.03 3.26
C LEU A 276 -1.07 8.39 1.78
N SER A 277 -0.16 9.21 1.27
CA SER A 277 -0.25 9.71 -0.10
C SER A 277 1.07 9.64 -0.85
N PHE A 278 1.02 9.18 -2.09
CA PHE A 278 2.14 9.25 -3.02
C PHE A 278 2.09 10.55 -3.83
N ASN A 279 3.21 11.27 -3.87
CA ASN A 279 3.39 12.40 -4.77
C ASN A 279 4.15 11.95 -6.03
N PRO A 280 3.49 11.90 -7.21
CA PRO A 280 4.12 11.42 -8.44
C PRO A 280 5.19 12.36 -8.99
N GLN A 281 5.26 13.62 -8.55
CA GLN A 281 6.26 14.58 -9.03
C GLN A 281 7.66 14.26 -8.46
N ASN A 282 7.75 13.97 -7.16
CA ASN A 282 9.02 13.71 -6.47
C ASN A 282 9.21 12.24 -6.07
N LYS A 283 8.20 11.38 -6.28
CA LYS A 283 8.20 9.95 -5.95
C LYS A 283 8.33 9.67 -4.46
N HIS A 284 7.82 10.56 -3.62
CA HIS A 284 7.84 10.42 -2.15
C HIS A 284 6.45 10.12 -1.59
N LEU A 285 6.42 9.57 -0.38
CA LEU A 285 5.22 9.38 0.42
C LEU A 285 5.05 10.54 1.40
N TYR A 286 3.79 10.85 1.71
CA TYR A 286 3.40 11.88 2.66
C TYR A 286 2.36 11.33 3.63
N ILE A 287 2.54 11.64 4.91
CA ILE A 287 1.69 11.19 6.02
C ILE A 287 1.35 12.41 6.85
N VAL A 288 0.07 12.59 7.18
CA VAL A 288 -0.37 13.68 8.05
C VAL A 288 -0.49 13.15 9.46
N GLU A 289 0.27 13.74 10.39
CA GLU A 289 0.32 13.36 11.81
C GLU A 289 -0.84 14.01 12.57
N ASP A 290 -2.07 13.69 12.17
CA ASP A 290 -3.28 14.16 12.84
C ASP A 290 -3.55 13.39 14.13
N ASN A 291 -3.18 14.00 15.25
CA ASN A 291 -3.36 13.45 16.59
C ASN A 291 -4.66 13.90 17.28
N THR A 292 -5.54 14.68 16.60
CA THR A 292 -6.69 15.33 17.26
C THR A 292 -8.05 14.98 16.67
N LEU A 293 -8.13 14.41 15.47
CA LEU A 293 -9.39 14.05 14.75
C LEU A 293 -10.40 15.20 14.60
N THR A 294 -9.98 16.40 14.97
CA THR A 294 -10.74 17.64 15.09
C THR A 294 -9.79 18.80 14.81
N ASP A 295 -10.34 19.98 14.54
CA ASP A 295 -9.54 21.19 14.37
C ASP A 295 -8.66 21.46 15.59
N LEU A 296 -7.50 22.09 15.35
CA LEU A 296 -6.53 22.40 16.38
C LEU A 296 -7.13 23.40 17.39
N LYS A 297 -6.91 23.12 18.67
CA LYS A 297 -7.47 23.88 19.81
C LYS A 297 -6.98 25.32 19.82
N THR A 298 -5.75 25.57 19.35
CA THR A 298 -5.15 26.92 19.34
C THR A 298 -4.46 27.24 18.01
N ARG A 299 -4.29 28.55 17.75
CA ARG A 299 -3.62 29.06 16.54
C ARG A 299 -2.12 28.80 16.49
N ASP A 300 -1.53 28.35 17.60
CA ASP A 300 -0.10 28.11 17.71
C ASP A 300 0.30 26.65 17.55
N GLN A 301 -0.66 25.73 17.53
CA GLN A 301 -0.40 24.33 17.18
C GLN A 301 -0.03 24.21 15.70
N ASN A 302 0.81 23.24 15.36
CA ASN A 302 1.17 22.96 13.99
C ASN A 302 0.30 21.83 13.45
N ASN A 303 -0.02 21.93 12.17
CA ASN A 303 -0.20 20.74 11.35
C ASN A 303 1.19 20.17 11.07
N THR A 304 1.33 18.85 11.21
CA THR A 304 2.57 18.15 10.92
C THR A 304 2.38 17.14 9.80
N VAL A 305 3.27 17.17 8.80
CA VAL A 305 3.26 16.24 7.68
C VAL A 305 4.64 15.64 7.50
N LEU A 306 4.75 14.32 7.57
CA LEU A 306 5.97 13.56 7.34
C LEU A 306 6.12 13.22 5.85
N GLU A 307 7.29 13.49 5.28
CA GLU A 307 7.70 13.06 3.95
C GLU A 307 8.71 11.90 4.05
N MET A 308 8.50 10.85 3.25
CA MET A 308 9.31 9.63 3.26
C MET A 308 9.71 9.21 1.85
N THR A 309 10.87 8.59 1.71
CA THR A 309 11.31 8.02 0.43
C THR A 309 10.56 6.72 0.11
N THR A 310 10.22 6.45 -1.14
CA THR A 310 9.52 5.21 -1.54
C THR A 310 10.40 3.98 -1.67
N ASP A 311 11.71 4.16 -1.85
CA ASP A 311 12.70 3.09 -2.04
C ASP A 311 13.16 2.48 -0.72
N SER A 312 13.47 3.31 0.28
CA SER A 312 13.98 2.88 1.58
C SER A 312 12.96 2.98 2.71
N LEU A 313 11.79 3.59 2.45
CA LEU A 313 10.76 3.91 3.46
C LEU A 313 11.29 4.72 4.65
N LYS A 314 12.36 5.50 4.45
CA LYS A 314 12.93 6.33 5.52
C LYS A 314 12.29 7.72 5.54
N PRO A 315 12.02 8.27 6.73
CA PRO A 315 11.73 9.69 6.92
C PRO A 315 12.80 10.57 6.27
N LEU A 316 12.35 11.55 5.50
CA LEU A 316 13.21 12.58 4.92
C LEU A 316 13.11 13.87 5.73
N ARG A 317 11.89 14.34 5.98
CA ARG A 317 11.61 15.56 6.76
C ARG A 317 10.17 15.64 7.23
N GLN A 318 9.91 16.47 8.23
CA GLN A 318 8.58 16.85 8.72
C GLN A 318 8.31 18.32 8.45
N TYR A 319 7.16 18.61 7.84
CA TYR A 319 6.65 19.95 7.62
C TYR A 319 5.76 20.36 8.77
N ASN A 320 6.00 21.53 9.34
CA ASN A 320 5.24 22.09 10.45
C ASN A 320 4.67 23.44 10.03
N PHE A 321 3.35 23.61 10.03
CA PHE A 321 2.71 24.84 9.55
C PHE A 321 1.34 25.10 10.17
N LYS A 322 0.85 26.33 10.02
CA LYS A 322 -0.46 26.79 10.51
C LYS A 322 -1.42 27.01 9.33
N MET A 323 -2.71 26.78 9.54
CA MET A 323 -3.76 26.99 8.53
C MET A 323 -4.95 27.73 9.14
N TYR A 324 -4.78 28.97 9.58
CA TYR A 324 -5.91 29.80 10.04
C TYR A 324 -6.34 30.79 8.96
N HIS A 325 -7.61 31.20 9.00
CA HIS A 325 -8.16 32.22 8.10
C HIS A 325 -8.83 33.34 8.91
N GLY A 326 -8.38 34.59 8.72
CA GLY A 326 -8.79 35.72 9.56
C GLY A 326 -8.55 35.46 11.06
N ASP A 327 -9.62 35.62 11.85
CA ASP A 327 -9.62 35.40 13.31
C ASP A 327 -10.09 34.00 13.73
N SER A 328 -10.25 33.07 12.78
CA SER A 328 -10.71 31.72 13.04
C SER A 328 -9.69 30.87 13.83
N GLY A 329 -10.15 29.69 14.25
CA GLY A 329 -9.27 28.60 14.66
C GLY A 329 -8.33 28.12 13.54
N ASN A 330 -7.36 27.31 13.94
CA ASN A 330 -6.38 26.72 13.05
C ASN A 330 -6.91 25.39 12.52
N LEU A 331 -7.05 25.30 11.20
CA LEU A 331 -7.63 24.14 10.56
C LEU A 331 -6.66 22.97 10.67
N GLN A 332 -7.18 21.80 11.03
CA GLN A 332 -6.41 20.56 11.01
C GLN A 332 -6.51 19.92 9.62
N LEU A 333 -5.36 19.54 9.07
CA LEU A 333 -5.24 18.73 7.88
C LEU A 333 -5.60 17.29 8.28
N HIS A 334 -6.70 16.78 7.74
CA HIS A 334 -7.17 15.41 7.99
C HIS A 334 -6.98 14.49 6.77
N THR A 335 -6.81 15.10 5.60
CA THR A 335 -6.69 14.42 4.31
C THR A 335 -5.59 15.08 3.50
N LEU A 336 -4.99 14.35 2.59
CA LEU A 336 -4.03 14.88 1.62
C LEU A 336 -4.01 13.96 0.41
N THR A 337 -3.83 14.52 -0.78
CA THR A 337 -3.46 13.80 -1.99
C THR A 337 -2.70 14.72 -2.94
N PHE A 338 -2.12 14.16 -4.01
CA PHE A 338 -1.38 14.91 -5.01
C PHE A 338 -1.85 14.56 -6.41
N ASP A 339 -1.92 15.56 -7.29
CA ASP A 339 -2.13 15.31 -8.72
C ASP A 339 -0.83 14.92 -9.44
N LYS A 340 -0.93 14.59 -10.74
CA LYS A 340 0.21 14.26 -11.62
C LYS A 340 1.32 15.33 -11.63
N GLN A 341 1.01 16.59 -11.32
CA GLN A 341 1.95 17.72 -11.30
C GLN A 341 2.47 18.03 -9.89
N GLY A 342 2.13 17.21 -8.89
CA GLY A 342 2.52 17.39 -7.50
C GLY A 342 1.83 18.56 -6.82
N ASN A 343 0.69 19.05 -7.36
CA ASN A 343 -0.13 19.97 -6.58
C ASN A 343 -0.83 19.18 -5.48
N ALA A 344 -0.82 19.74 -4.27
CA ALA A 344 -1.42 19.14 -3.10
C ALA A 344 -2.91 19.52 -3.02
N TYR A 345 -3.74 18.55 -2.61
CA TYR A 345 -5.17 18.76 -2.36
C TYR A 345 -5.55 18.15 -1.03
N TRP A 346 -6.51 18.79 -0.37
CA TRP A 346 -7.16 18.25 0.80
C TRP A 346 -8.60 18.73 0.85
N GLY A 347 -9.40 18.09 1.70
CA GLY A 347 -10.82 18.40 1.80
C GLY A 347 -11.35 18.23 3.21
N ARG A 348 -12.45 18.93 3.47
CA ARG A 348 -13.16 18.83 4.74
C ARG A 348 -14.66 19.08 4.60
N LYS A 349 -15.39 18.62 5.61
CA LYS A 349 -16.82 18.89 5.78
C LYS A 349 -17.06 20.40 5.95
N ASN A 350 -18.12 20.90 5.32
CA ASN A 350 -18.60 22.27 5.46
C ASN A 350 -20.12 22.24 5.71
N GLY A 351 -20.52 22.09 6.98
CA GLY A 351 -21.92 21.80 7.33
C GLY A 351 -22.38 20.46 6.75
N LEU A 352 -23.43 20.45 5.92
CA LEU A 352 -23.86 19.28 5.14
C LEU A 352 -23.04 19.08 3.86
N GLY A 353 -22.28 20.10 3.46
CA GLY A 353 -21.49 20.11 2.24
C GLY A 353 -20.05 19.68 2.45
N TYR A 354 -19.26 19.87 1.41
CA TYR A 354 -17.83 19.55 1.39
C TYR A 354 -17.06 20.58 0.57
N MET A 355 -15.87 20.91 1.03
CA MET A 355 -15.01 21.93 0.45
C MET A 355 -13.60 21.39 0.26
N PHE A 356 -13.04 21.62 -0.92
CA PHE A 356 -11.64 21.30 -1.22
C PHE A 356 -10.75 22.53 -1.01
N PHE A 357 -9.48 22.24 -0.80
CA PHE A 357 -8.37 23.17 -0.74
C PHE A 357 -7.26 22.61 -1.64
N TYR A 358 -6.45 23.51 -2.18
CA TYR A 358 -5.36 23.12 -3.07
C TYR A 358 -4.15 24.03 -2.90
N GLY A 359 -2.99 23.54 -3.33
CA GLY A 359 -1.76 24.32 -3.32
C GLY A 359 -0.51 23.48 -3.54
N ARG A 360 0.54 23.77 -2.76
CA ARG A 360 1.85 23.13 -2.84
C ARG A 360 2.29 22.67 -1.45
N LEU A 361 2.89 21.49 -1.39
CA LEU A 361 3.55 20.96 -0.20
C LEU A 361 4.81 20.22 -0.65
N ASP A 362 5.93 20.92 -0.64
CA ASP A 362 7.24 20.35 -0.89
C ASP A 362 8.33 21.15 -0.16
N GLN A 363 9.58 20.72 -0.32
CA GLN A 363 10.73 21.32 0.35
C GLN A 363 11.00 22.79 -0.03
N HIS A 364 10.37 23.31 -1.09
CA HIS A 364 10.55 24.68 -1.55
C HIS A 364 9.44 25.58 -1.05
N ASP A 365 8.22 25.07 -0.95
CA ASP A 365 7.06 25.87 -0.59
C ASP A 365 5.94 25.05 0.06
N VAL A 366 5.29 25.65 1.05
CA VAL A 366 4.05 25.13 1.66
C VAL A 366 3.02 26.24 1.63
N GLN A 367 2.02 26.10 0.77
CA GLN A 367 0.96 27.09 0.58
C GLN A 367 -0.33 26.40 0.19
N PHE A 368 -1.44 26.85 0.75
CA PHE A 368 -2.78 26.37 0.44
C PHE A 368 -3.75 27.51 0.24
N GLN A 369 -4.77 27.29 -0.58
CA GLN A 369 -5.93 28.15 -0.69
C GLN A 369 -7.21 27.34 -0.81
N ALA A 370 -8.29 27.93 -0.32
CA ALA A 370 -9.65 27.44 -0.51
C ALA A 370 -9.98 27.30 -2.00
N ALA A 371 -10.61 26.20 -2.39
CA ALA A 371 -11.31 26.14 -3.67
C ALA A 371 -12.40 27.23 -3.69
N PRO A 372 -12.56 27.97 -4.80
CA PRO A 372 -13.56 29.04 -4.91
C PRO A 372 -15.00 28.51 -4.95
N THR A 373 -15.20 27.19 -4.96
CA THR A 373 -16.51 26.53 -5.08
C THR A 373 -16.60 25.34 -4.12
N TYR A 374 -17.77 25.12 -3.54
CA TYR A 374 -18.08 23.96 -2.70
C TYR A 374 -19.48 23.41 -3.03
N PHE A 375 -19.76 22.16 -2.66
CA PHE A 375 -21.04 21.51 -2.93
C PHE A 375 -21.85 21.30 -1.64
N LYS A 376 -23.18 21.50 -1.71
CA LYS A 376 -24.08 21.55 -0.54
C LYS A 376 -24.27 20.21 0.15
N ASN A 377 -24.29 19.12 -0.61
CA ASN A 377 -24.59 17.79 -0.09
C ASN A 377 -23.40 16.89 -0.32
N ARG A 378 -22.65 16.59 0.74
CA ARG A 378 -21.41 15.80 0.60
C ARG A 378 -21.62 14.34 0.18
N GLY A 379 -22.85 13.83 0.33
CA GLY A 379 -23.22 12.52 -0.16
C GLY A 379 -22.65 11.35 0.64
N GLY A 380 -22.18 11.55 1.87
CA GLY A 380 -21.72 10.46 2.71
C GLY A 380 -21.14 10.90 4.06
N SER A 381 -20.79 9.92 4.88
CA SER A 381 -20.12 10.10 6.18
C SER A 381 -19.43 8.78 6.56
N PRO A 382 -18.34 8.81 7.34
CA PRO A 382 -17.53 9.96 7.74
C PRO A 382 -16.65 10.52 6.60
N ASN A 383 -15.69 11.40 6.91
CA ASN A 383 -14.74 11.91 5.93
C ASN A 383 -13.48 11.08 6.07
N GLN A 384 -13.30 10.12 5.17
CA GLN A 384 -12.28 9.09 5.30
C GLN A 384 -11.02 9.47 4.53
N GLY A 385 -11.17 10.09 3.37
CA GLY A 385 -10.02 10.51 2.60
C GLY A 385 -10.35 11.44 1.44
N VAL A 386 -9.27 11.96 0.85
CA VAL A 386 -9.28 12.53 -0.48
C VAL A 386 -8.25 11.77 -1.32
N SER A 387 -8.63 11.38 -2.52
CA SER A 387 -7.79 10.61 -3.43
C SER A 387 -7.79 11.22 -4.81
N TYR A 388 -6.77 10.96 -5.60
CA TYR A 388 -6.66 11.46 -6.97
C TYR A 388 -6.54 10.30 -7.96
N ASN A 389 -7.36 10.33 -9.01
CA ASN A 389 -7.29 9.36 -10.09
C ASN A 389 -6.45 9.93 -11.26
N PRO A 390 -5.26 9.36 -11.53
CA PRO A 390 -4.38 9.86 -12.58
C PRO A 390 -4.91 9.64 -14.00
N ALA A 391 -5.87 8.73 -14.20
CA ALA A 391 -6.39 8.37 -15.51
C ALA A 391 -7.40 9.39 -16.07
N ASN A 392 -8.14 10.09 -15.19
CA ASN A 392 -9.17 11.05 -15.57
C ASN A 392 -9.03 12.44 -14.94
N ASP A 393 -7.98 12.66 -14.14
CA ASP A 393 -7.67 13.95 -13.51
C ASP A 393 -8.75 14.44 -12.52
N ARG A 394 -9.36 13.51 -11.77
CA ARG A 394 -10.42 13.80 -10.79
C ARG A 394 -9.97 13.57 -9.35
N LEU A 395 -10.45 14.42 -8.45
CA LEU A 395 -10.39 14.19 -7.00
C LEU A 395 -11.59 13.37 -6.57
N TYR A 396 -11.39 12.48 -5.62
CA TYR A 396 -12.41 11.66 -4.99
C TYR A 396 -12.46 11.99 -3.51
N TYR A 397 -13.65 12.35 -3.02
CA TYR A 397 -13.99 12.37 -1.61
C TYR A 397 -14.49 10.96 -1.23
N VAL A 398 -13.87 10.37 -0.21
CA VAL A 398 -14.12 9.00 0.24
C VAL A 398 -14.94 9.01 1.53
N THR A 399 -16.04 8.26 1.53
CA THR A 399 -16.87 7.95 2.70
C THR A 399 -17.24 6.49 2.73
N ASP A 400 -17.94 6.07 3.77
CA ASP A 400 -18.61 4.77 3.77
C ASP A 400 -19.57 4.69 2.59
N ASP A 401 -19.41 3.65 1.77
CA ASP A 401 -20.15 3.31 0.56
C ASP A 401 -20.18 4.34 -0.59
N ILE A 402 -19.88 5.62 -0.37
CA ILE A 402 -20.10 6.65 -1.39
C ILE A 402 -18.78 7.36 -1.73
N LEU A 403 -18.42 7.26 -3.00
CA LEU A 403 -17.34 8.04 -3.59
C LEU A 403 -17.95 9.21 -4.36
N THR A 404 -17.45 10.42 -4.10
CA THR A 404 -17.86 11.62 -4.84
C THR A 404 -16.65 12.18 -5.58
N SER A 405 -16.72 12.30 -6.91
CA SER A 405 -15.59 12.75 -7.72
C SER A 405 -15.86 14.07 -8.45
N ILE A 406 -14.82 14.90 -8.61
CA ILE A 406 -14.87 16.21 -9.30
C ILE A 406 -13.56 16.42 -10.09
N PRO A 407 -13.59 17.00 -11.31
CA PRO A 407 -12.37 17.34 -12.05
C PRO A 407 -11.46 18.30 -11.27
N THR A 408 -10.17 17.95 -11.16
CA THR A 408 -9.17 18.75 -10.42
C THR A 408 -9.06 20.18 -10.94
N GLN A 409 -9.05 20.37 -12.26
CA GLN A 409 -8.97 21.69 -12.87
C GLN A 409 -10.15 22.57 -12.46
N SER A 410 -11.37 22.02 -12.52
CA SER A 410 -12.59 22.73 -12.15
C SER A 410 -12.67 23.05 -10.66
N VAL A 411 -12.06 22.22 -9.79
CA VAL A 411 -11.88 22.55 -8.37
C VAL A 411 -10.99 23.77 -8.19
N ARG A 412 -9.91 23.90 -8.97
CA ARG A 412 -8.97 25.02 -8.84
C ARG A 412 -9.55 26.35 -9.32
N ASP A 413 -10.17 26.34 -10.49
CA ASP A 413 -10.70 27.56 -11.12
C ASP A 413 -12.15 27.91 -10.71
N GLY A 414 -12.86 26.99 -10.06
CA GLY A 414 -14.23 27.19 -9.60
C GLY A 414 -15.28 27.03 -10.68
N SER A 415 -14.97 26.32 -11.77
CA SER A 415 -15.88 26.16 -12.89
C SER A 415 -16.85 24.98 -12.74
N PHE A 416 -16.71 24.13 -11.72
CA PHE A 416 -17.54 22.91 -11.65
C PHE A 416 -19.00 23.23 -11.34
N THR A 417 -19.88 22.47 -11.98
CA THR A 417 -21.33 22.49 -11.80
C THR A 417 -21.81 21.19 -11.17
N ALA A 418 -23.11 21.08 -10.89
CA ALA A 418 -23.68 19.84 -10.36
C ALA A 418 -23.47 18.62 -11.29
N ASN A 419 -23.42 18.84 -12.61
CA ASN A 419 -23.21 17.78 -13.59
C ASN A 419 -21.78 17.25 -13.60
N ASP A 420 -20.82 18.03 -13.11
CA ASP A 420 -19.42 17.62 -13.02
C ASP A 420 -19.15 16.78 -11.77
N ILE A 421 -20.12 16.66 -10.86
CA ILE A 421 -20.01 15.85 -9.65
C ILE A 421 -20.54 14.45 -9.94
N HIS A 422 -19.65 13.47 -9.93
CA HIS A 422 -20.02 12.07 -10.11
C HIS A 422 -20.11 11.38 -8.76
N TYR A 423 -21.06 10.46 -8.63
CA TYR A 423 -21.21 9.65 -7.44
C TYR A 423 -21.15 8.17 -7.78
N THR A 424 -20.44 7.42 -6.96
CA THR A 424 -20.41 5.95 -7.00
C THR A 424 -20.80 5.46 -5.62
N ALA A 425 -22.00 4.92 -5.48
CA ALA A 425 -22.52 4.40 -4.22
C ALA A 425 -22.55 2.87 -4.26
N PHE A 426 -21.95 2.21 -3.29
CA PHE A 426 -21.87 0.75 -3.19
C PHE A 426 -22.93 0.17 -2.26
N THR A 427 -23.24 -1.11 -2.45
CA THR A 427 -24.18 -1.86 -1.60
C THR A 427 -23.51 -2.50 -0.37
N SER A 428 -22.28 -2.11 -0.02
CA SER A 428 -21.45 -2.88 0.91
C SER A 428 -21.89 -2.74 2.36
N LYS A 429 -22.29 -1.53 2.78
CA LYS A 429 -22.51 -1.13 4.18
C LYS A 429 -21.30 -1.39 5.09
N ARG A 430 -20.10 -1.41 4.52
CA ARG A 430 -18.82 -1.58 5.22
C ARG A 430 -18.20 -0.23 5.53
N GLU A 431 -17.34 -0.21 6.54
CA GLU A 431 -16.46 0.93 6.80
C GLU A 431 -15.41 1.02 5.70
N CYS A 432 -15.32 2.18 5.06
CA CYS A 432 -14.32 2.47 4.03
C CYS A 432 -13.27 3.40 4.63
N GLU A 433 -11.98 3.13 4.44
CA GLU A 433 -10.92 3.95 5.06
C GLU A 433 -10.18 4.81 4.05
N SER A 434 -9.85 4.24 2.89
CA SER A 434 -9.05 4.95 1.88
C SER A 434 -9.25 4.37 0.49
N LEU A 435 -9.02 5.21 -0.51
CA LEU A 435 -9.09 4.87 -1.92
C LEU A 435 -7.76 5.24 -2.60
N THR A 436 -7.24 4.36 -3.43
CA THR A 436 -6.10 4.68 -4.30
C THR A 436 -6.34 4.13 -5.70
N PHE A 437 -5.52 4.54 -6.66
CA PHE A 437 -5.72 4.22 -8.08
C PHE A 437 -4.45 3.66 -8.71
N ASP A 438 -4.62 2.65 -9.58
CA ASP A 438 -3.57 2.34 -10.56
C ASP A 438 -3.56 3.38 -11.69
N GLN A 439 -2.52 3.33 -12.53
CA GLN A 439 -2.36 4.26 -13.64
C GLN A 439 -3.46 4.12 -14.72
N GLN A 440 -4.23 3.03 -14.69
CA GLN A 440 -5.35 2.78 -15.60
C GLN A 440 -6.68 3.29 -15.02
N GLY A 441 -6.68 3.81 -13.78
CA GLY A 441 -7.84 4.38 -13.12
C GLY A 441 -8.72 3.37 -12.40
N TYR A 442 -8.27 2.13 -12.23
CA TYR A 442 -8.98 1.20 -11.34
C TYR A 442 -8.75 1.64 -9.89
N GLY A 443 -9.85 1.88 -9.18
CA GLY A 443 -9.86 2.13 -7.75
C GLY A 443 -9.53 0.86 -6.96
N TYR A 444 -8.71 1.03 -5.93
CA TYR A 444 -8.37 0.07 -4.88
C TYR A 444 -8.87 0.66 -3.55
N GLN A 445 -9.96 0.10 -3.04
CA GLN A 445 -10.66 0.57 -1.85
C GLN A 445 -10.24 -0.28 -0.65
N LEU A 446 -9.78 0.37 0.42
CA LEU A 446 -9.58 -0.24 1.73
C LEU A 446 -10.91 -0.23 2.50
N MET A 447 -11.33 -1.40 2.98
CA MET A 447 -12.48 -1.58 3.88
C MET A 447 -12.06 -2.31 5.15
N LEU A 448 -12.75 -2.04 6.27
CA LEU A 448 -12.47 -2.63 7.60
C LEU A 448 -13.59 -3.53 8.12
N TRP A 449 -13.19 -4.48 8.99
CA TRP A 449 -14.03 -5.48 9.68
C TRP A 449 -14.59 -6.60 8.78
N PRO A 450 -13.73 -7.45 8.18
CA PRO A 450 -12.26 -7.50 8.28
C PRO A 450 -11.54 -6.54 7.32
N ALA A 451 -10.25 -6.30 7.54
CA ALA A 451 -9.46 -5.47 6.64
C ALA A 451 -9.24 -6.14 5.28
N GLU A 452 -9.59 -5.45 4.20
CA GLU A 452 -9.40 -5.94 2.84
C GLU A 452 -9.22 -4.82 1.82
N ILE A 453 -8.50 -5.13 0.75
CA ILE A 453 -8.40 -4.30 -0.44
C ILE A 453 -9.32 -4.86 -1.51
N LEU A 454 -10.28 -4.05 -1.96
CA LEU A 454 -11.12 -4.36 -3.09
C LEU A 454 -10.69 -3.59 -4.33
N LYS A 455 -10.70 -4.25 -5.49
CA LYS A 455 -10.45 -3.61 -6.78
C LYS A 455 -11.76 -3.42 -7.53
N SER A 456 -11.94 -2.24 -8.10
CA SER A 456 -13.02 -1.97 -9.06
C SER A 456 -12.91 -2.86 -10.31
N SER A 457 -14.05 -3.29 -10.86
CA SER A 457 -14.11 -4.12 -12.08
C SER A 457 -13.93 -3.31 -13.36
N THR A 458 -14.10 -2.00 -13.27
CA THR A 458 -13.87 -1.01 -14.34
C THR A 458 -13.14 0.20 -13.77
N PRO A 459 -12.34 0.93 -14.57
CA PRO A 459 -11.80 2.22 -14.14
C PRO A 459 -12.91 3.15 -13.63
N LEU A 460 -12.68 3.82 -12.51
CA LEU A 460 -13.65 4.74 -11.94
C LEU A 460 -13.64 6.08 -12.68
N ASP A 461 -14.81 6.66 -12.88
CA ASP A 461 -15.03 7.98 -13.50
C ASP A 461 -15.41 9.10 -12.53
#